data_AF-N0D1J3-F1
#
_entry.id   AF-N0D1J3-F1
#
_cell.length_a   1.000
_cell.length_b   1.000
_cell.length_c   1.000
_cell.angle_alpha   90.00
_cell.angle_beta   90.00
_cell.angle_gamma   90.00
#
_symmetry.space_group_name_H-M   'P 1'
#
loop_
_entity.id
_entity.type
_entity.pdbx_description
1 polymer ?
#
loop_
_entity_poly.entity_id
_entity_poly.type
_entity_poly.pdbx_seq_one_letter_code
_entity_poly.pdbx_strand_id
1 'polypeptide(L)' 'MDTISSVELAAQRQRTAEAAADAARADVELEAVAAVREGEPVEEVAEISGIDSTELQYLDKAAGDLPRG' A
#
# COMPACT_ATOMS: atom_id res chain seq x y z
N MET A 1 14.44 7.56 35.61
CA MET A 1 14.10 7.89 34.21
C MET A 1 14.73 6.79 33.39
N ASP A 2 13.95 5.79 33.02
CA ASP A 2 14.47 4.64 32.28
C ASP A 2 14.91 5.12 30.90
N THR A 3 16.22 5.13 30.69
CA THR A 3 16.81 5.41 29.39
C THR A 3 16.61 4.19 28.51
N ILE A 4 15.82 4.35 27.44
CA ILE A 4 15.67 3.35 26.38
C ILE A 4 17.06 2.95 25.88
N SER A 5 17.33 1.66 25.82
CA SER A 5 18.59 1.13 25.28
C SER A 5 18.70 1.42 23.77
N SER A 6 19.93 1.43 23.24
CA SER A 6 20.15 1.65 21.80
C SER A 6 19.43 0.63 20.92
N VAL A 7 19.29 -0.61 21.40
CA VAL A 7 18.60 -1.70 20.68
C VAL A 7 17.08 -1.47 20.69
N GLU A 8 16.51 -1.08 21.82
CA GLU A 8 15.08 -0.76 21.90
C GLU A 8 14.69 0.42 21.02
N LEU A 9 15.53 1.47 20.98
CA LEU A 9 15.33 2.61 20.10
C LEU A 9 15.41 2.21 18.61
N ALA A 10 16.39 1.37 18.25
CA ALA A 10 16.51 0.88 16.88
C ALA A 10 15.29 0.05 16.47
N ALA A 11 14.82 -0.85 17.34
CA ALA A 11 13.63 -1.66 17.10
C ALA A 11 12.35 -0.81 16.98
N GLN A 12 12.22 0.25 17.79
CA GLN A 12 11.11 1.19 17.65
C GLN A 12 11.13 1.90 16.29
N ARG A 13 12.29 2.42 15.87
CA ARG A 13 12.44 3.09 14.57
C ARG A 13 12.14 2.16 13.40
N GLN A 14 12.57 0.90 13.49
CA GLN A 14 12.24 -0.11 12.49
C GLN A 14 10.73 -0.28 12.36
N ARG A 15 10.01 -0.52 13.47
CA ARG A 15 8.55 -0.66 13.43
C ARG A 15 7.83 0.58 12.88
N THR A 16 8.33 1.77 13.21
CA THR A 16 7.78 3.01 12.65
C THR A 16 8.01 3.09 11.14
N ALA A 17 9.18 2.69 10.66
CA ALA A 17 9.48 2.66 9.23
C ALA A 17 8.62 1.62 8.49
N GLU A 18 8.43 0.43 9.08
CA GLU A 18 7.54 -0.61 8.55
C GLU A 18 6.10 -0.10 8.44
N ALA A 19 5.56 0.51 9.49
CA ALA A 19 4.22 1.08 9.46
C ALA A 19 4.05 2.20 8.41
N ALA A 20 5.09 3.02 8.20
CA ALA A 20 5.07 4.05 7.16
C ALA A 20 5.15 3.47 5.75
N ALA A 21 5.93 2.39 5.57
CA ALA A 21 6.00 1.67 4.30
C ALA A 21 4.67 0.98 3.97
N ASP A 22 4.03 0.35 4.95
CA ASP A 22 2.71 -0.27 4.79
C ASP A 22 1.65 0.77 4.40
N ALA A 23 1.65 1.94 5.05
CA ALA A 23 0.75 3.04 4.70
C ALA A 23 0.98 3.54 3.26
N ALA A 24 2.23 3.76 2.88
CA ALA A 24 2.56 4.19 1.52
C ALA A 24 2.19 3.13 0.47
N ARG A 25 2.30 1.84 0.80
CA ARG A 25 1.86 0.74 -0.09
C ARG A 25 0.35 0.76 -0.27
N ALA A 26 -0.42 0.96 0.80
CA ALA A 26 -1.88 1.06 0.73
C ALA A 26 -2.33 2.25 -0.14
N ASP A 27 -1.64 3.39 -0.07
CA ASP A 27 -1.94 4.53 -0.94
C ASP A 27 -1.71 4.19 -2.42
N VAL A 28 -0.60 3.51 -2.75
CA VAL A 28 -0.32 3.06 -4.13
C VAL A 28 -1.38 2.09 -4.62
N GLU A 29 -1.82 1.13 -3.78
CA GLU A 29 -2.87 0.18 -4.13
C GLU A 29 -4.21 0.88 -4.43
N LEU A 30 -4.57 1.89 -3.63
CA LEU A 30 -5.78 2.68 -3.83
C LEU A 30 -5.77 3.44 -5.16
N GLU A 31 -4.68 4.16 -5.44
CA GLU A 31 -4.53 4.94 -6.67
C GLU A 31 -4.43 4.04 -7.91
N ALA A 32 -3.75 2.89 -7.81
CA ALA A 32 -3.68 1.93 -8.91
C ALA A 32 -5.06 1.35 -9.26
N VAL A 33 -5.88 1.03 -8.26
CA VAL A 33 -7.27 0.61 -8.49
C VAL A 33 -8.09 1.74 -9.10
N ALA A 34 -7.92 2.98 -8.64
CA ALA A 34 -8.61 4.14 -9.20
C ALA A 34 -8.27 4.34 -10.69
N ALA A 35 -6.99 4.30 -11.05
CA ALA A 35 -6.52 4.42 -12.43
C ALA A 35 -7.15 3.35 -13.35
N VAL A 36 -7.15 2.08 -12.93
CA VAL A 36 -7.81 0.99 -13.69
C VAL A 36 -9.31 1.26 -13.86
N ARG A 37 -9.99 1.78 -12.82
CA ARG A 37 -11.42 2.13 -12.89
C ARG A 37 -11.70 3.30 -13.82
N GLU A 38 -10.77 4.23 -13.95
CA GLU A 38 -10.82 5.36 -14.87
C GLU A 38 -10.53 4.94 -16.33
N GLY A 39 -10.11 3.69 -16.54
CA GLY A 39 -9.93 3.08 -17.85
C GLY A 39 -8.47 3.03 -18.32
N GLU A 40 -7.52 3.28 -17.42
CA GLU A 40 -6.10 3.07 -17.73
C GLU A 40 -5.81 1.58 -17.98
N PRO A 41 -4.85 1.26 -18.88
CA PRO A 41 -4.51 -0.12 -19.19
C PRO A 41 -3.85 -0.82 -18.00
N VAL A 42 -4.41 -1.97 -17.60
CA VAL A 42 -4.01 -2.73 -16.40
C VAL A 42 -2.53 -3.08 -16.42
N GLU A 43 -1.97 -3.44 -17.57
CA GLU A 43 -0.57 -3.81 -17.70
C GLU A 43 0.39 -2.64 -17.42
N GLU A 44 0.02 -1.42 -17.83
CA GLU A 44 0.80 -0.20 -17.57
C GLU A 44 0.73 0.19 -16.10
N VAL A 45 -0.47 0.14 -15.51
CA VAL A 45 -0.68 0.39 -14.09
C VAL A 45 0.10 -0.62 -13.25
N ALA A 46 0.09 -1.90 -13.62
CA ALA A 46 0.85 -2.95 -12.94
C ALA A 46 2.36 -2.69 -12.97
N GLU A 47 2.89 -2.30 -14.13
CA GLU A 47 4.32 -1.97 -14.29
C GLU A 47 4.74 -0.77 -13.41
N ILE A 48 3.95 0.32 -13.42
CA ILE A 48 4.27 1.55 -12.69
C ILE A 48 4.12 1.36 -11.17
N SER A 49 3.04 0.72 -10.73
CA SER A 49 2.74 0.53 -9.30
C SER A 49 3.55 -0.59 -8.65
N GLY A 50 4.14 -1.50 -9.45
CA GLY A 50 4.77 -2.70 -8.95
C GLY A 50 3.77 -3.64 -8.26
N ILE A 51 2.50 -3.60 -8.66
CA ILE A 51 1.44 -4.50 -8.23
C ILE A 51 1.17 -5.45 -9.39
N ASP A 52 1.05 -6.75 -9.13
CA ASP A 52 0.75 -7.71 -10.19
C ASP A 52 -0.64 -7.43 -10.81
N SER A 53 -0.80 -7.67 -12.12
CA SER A 53 -2.08 -7.44 -12.79
C SER A 53 -3.22 -8.29 -12.22
N THR A 54 -2.91 -9.48 -11.71
CA THR A 54 -3.88 -10.34 -11.00
C THR A 54 -4.24 -9.74 -9.66
N GLU A 55 -3.26 -9.19 -8.94
CA GLU A 55 -3.46 -8.54 -7.64
C GLU A 55 -4.31 -7.26 -7.79
N LEU A 56 -4.11 -6.47 -8.84
CA LEU A 56 -4.98 -5.33 -9.18
C LEU A 56 -6.44 -5.75 -9.36
N GLN A 57 -6.72 -6.89 -10.01
CA GLN A 57 -8.09 -7.38 -10.15
C GLN A 57 -8.70 -7.80 -8.81
N TYR A 58 -7.91 -8.39 -7.91
CA TYR A 58 -8.35 -8.73 -6.56
C TYR A 58 -8.63 -7.47 -5.71
N LEU A 59 -7.73 -6.50 -5.78
CA LEU A 59 -7.86 -5.22 -5.09
C LEU A 59 -9.08 -4.43 -5.59
N ASP A 60 -9.29 -4.36 -6.91
CA ASP A 60 -10.48 -3.71 -7.48
C ASP A 60 -11.77 -4.36 -6.99
N LYS A 61 -11.83 -5.70 -6.97
CA LYS A 61 -12.97 -6.44 -6.45
C LYS A 61 -13.19 -6.16 -4.95
N ALA A 62 -12.13 -6.20 -4.14
CA ALA A 62 -12.21 -5.93 -2.70
C ALA A 62 -12.65 -4.48 -2.41
N ALA A 63 -12.17 -3.52 -3.21
CA ALA A 63 -12.56 -2.12 -3.11
C ALA A 63 -13.99 -1.87 -3.60
N GLY A 64 -14.55 -2.73 -4.45
CA GLY A 64 -15.95 -2.68 -4.88
C GLY A 64 -16.94 -3.01 -3.75
N ASP A 65 -16.50 -3.78 -2.75
CA ASP A 65 -17.29 -4.10 -1.55
C ASP A 65 -17.25 -2.97 -0.49
N LEU A 66 -16.38 -1.96 -0.66
CA LEU A 66 -16.34 -0.78 0.20
C LEU A 66 -17.37 0.26 -0.29
N PRO A 67 -18.20 0.82 0.61
CA PRO A 67 -19.14 1.87 0.23
C PRO A 67 -18.38 3.07 -0.36
N ARG A 68 -18.83 3.54 -1.54
CA ARG A 68 -18.33 4.78 -2.13
C ARG A 68 -18.76 5.94 -1.21
N GLY A 69 -17.82 6.43 -0.40
CA GLY A 69 -17.98 7.61 0.46
C GLY A 69 -17.97 8.91 -0.32
#